data_AF-A0A5B7HRH1-F1
#
_entry.id   AF-A0A5B7HRH1-F1
#
_cell.length_a   1.000
_cell.length_b   1.000
_cell.length_c   1.000
_cell.angle_alpha   90.00
_cell.angle_beta   90.00
_cell.angle_gamma   90.00
#
_symmetry.space_group_name_H-M   'P 1'
#
loop_
_entity.id
_entity.type
_entity.pdbx_description
1 polymer ?
#
loop_
_entity_poly.entity_id
_entity_poly.type
_entity_poly.pdbx_seq_one_letter_code
_entity_poly.pdbx_strand_id
1 'polypeptide(L)'
;MDMRTKIHTEVATGQSNRTLVSSTVVVDVNHFASGWIDWNLALDSTGGPNWAGNTVDAPVIINTEKDEFYKQPMFYVLGHFSKFVPAGSVSIPSWVRKDTAGLLHTAAFIHPDGHIVLQLLNKYC
;
A
#
# COMPACT_ATOMS: atom_id res chain seq x y z
N MET A 1 3.20 -22.32 -16.19
CA MET A 1 4.36 -21.43 -16.43
C MET A 1 4.67 -20.79 -15.10
N ASP A 2 5.61 -21.36 -14.35
CA ASP A 2 5.93 -20.96 -12.98
C ASP A 2 6.82 -19.70 -13.00
N MET A 3 6.17 -18.54 -13.02
CA MET A 3 6.83 -17.26 -12.75
C MET A 3 6.90 -17.11 -11.25
N ARG A 4 8.10 -17.26 -10.68
CA ARG A 4 8.43 -16.89 -9.29
C ARG A 4 7.90 -15.49 -9.01
N THR A 5 6.73 -15.42 -8.41
CA THR A 5 6.01 -14.16 -8.19
C THR A 5 6.71 -13.48 -7.02
N LYS A 6 7.25 -12.30 -7.27
CA LYS A 6 8.07 -11.59 -6.28
C LYS A 6 7.14 -10.80 -5.35
N ILE A 7 7.39 -10.89 -4.05
CA ILE A 7 6.76 -10.02 -3.06
C ILE A 7 7.59 -8.74 -3.02
N HIS A 8 6.94 -7.58 -3.15
CA HIS A 8 7.59 -6.29 -2.94
C HIS A 8 7.58 -5.97 -1.45
N THR A 9 8.74 -5.60 -0.92
CA THR A 9 8.89 -5.11 0.45
C THR A 9 9.43 -3.69 0.36
N GLU A 10 8.65 -2.69 0.81
CA GLU A 10 9.14 -1.31 0.83
C GLU A 10 10.04 -1.08 2.05
N VAL A 11 11.13 -0.36 1.83
CA VAL A 11 12.02 0.13 2.89
C VAL A 11 11.65 1.58 3.16
N ALA A 12 10.94 1.79 4.27
CA ALA A 12 10.72 3.05 4.97
C ALA A 12 10.45 4.30 4.09
N THR A 13 9.19 4.71 4.02
CA THR A 13 8.86 6.07 3.57
C THR A 13 9.26 7.10 4.62
N GLY A 14 9.99 8.14 4.21
CA GLY A 14 10.24 9.31 5.06
C GLY A 14 8.94 10.03 5.41
N GLN A 15 8.89 10.67 6.60
CA GLN A 15 7.73 11.39 7.14
C GLN A 15 7.08 12.43 6.22
N SER A 16 7.80 12.90 5.18
CA SER A 16 7.31 13.87 4.19
C SER A 16 6.54 13.26 3.02
N ASN A 17 6.56 11.94 2.81
CA ASN A 17 6.18 11.31 1.54
C ASN A 17 5.03 10.28 1.64
N ARG A 18 4.03 10.57 2.49
CA ARG A 18 2.89 9.66 2.78
C ARG A 18 2.03 9.26 1.57
N THR A 19 2.04 10.04 0.49
CA THR A 19 1.30 9.76 -0.75
C THR A 19 1.98 8.72 -1.63
N LEU A 20 3.24 8.34 -1.35
CA LEU A 20 3.99 7.41 -2.19
C LEU A 20 3.46 5.98 -2.08
N VAL A 21 3.07 5.53 -0.89
CA VAL A 21 2.63 4.14 -0.62
C VAL A 21 1.45 3.72 -1.52
N SER A 22 0.47 4.59 -1.74
CA SER A 22 -0.68 4.25 -2.58
C SER A 22 -0.31 4.06 -4.04
N SER A 23 0.68 4.82 -4.51
CA SER A 23 1.13 4.74 -5.89
C SER A 23 2.08 3.59 -6.14
N THR A 24 2.93 3.25 -5.17
CA THR A 24 3.87 2.13 -5.26
C THR A 24 3.13 0.81 -5.29
N VAL A 25 2.16 0.59 -4.39
CA VAL A 25 1.36 -0.64 -4.34
C VAL A 25 0.64 -0.91 -5.67
N VAL A 26 -0.02 0.11 -6.25
CA VAL A 26 -0.71 -0.05 -7.55
C VAL A 26 0.28 -0.36 -8.67
N VAL A 27 1.42 0.33 -8.70
CA VAL A 27 2.46 0.11 -9.71
C VAL A 27 3.05 -1.29 -9.58
N ASP A 28 3.40 -1.73 -8.37
CA ASP A 28 4.03 -3.03 -8.12
C ASP A 28 3.12 -4.18 -8.53
N VAL A 29 1.84 -4.14 -8.15
CA VAL A 29 0.86 -5.15 -8.55
C VAL A 29 0.71 -5.22 -10.07
N ASN A 30 0.68 -4.06 -10.74
CA ASN A 30 0.57 -4.01 -12.20
C ASN A 30 1.87 -4.48 -12.90
N HIS A 31 3.00 -4.55 -12.18
CA HIS A 31 4.27 -5.07 -12.66
C HIS A 31 4.62 -6.44 -12.04
N PHE A 32 3.60 -7.29 -11.85
CA PHE A 32 3.72 -8.70 -11.47
C PHE A 32 4.17 -8.98 -10.03
N ALA A 33 4.06 -8.00 -9.12
CA ALA A 33 4.20 -8.29 -7.69
C ALA A 33 2.99 -9.10 -7.19
N SER A 34 3.24 -10.18 -6.45
CA SER A 34 2.19 -11.02 -5.84
C SER A 34 1.70 -10.51 -4.49
N GLY A 35 2.39 -9.53 -3.92
CA GLY A 35 2.10 -9.02 -2.59
C GLY A 35 2.98 -7.84 -2.24
N TRP A 36 2.55 -7.11 -1.24
CA TRP A 36 3.20 -5.90 -0.76
C TRP A 36 3.19 -5.91 0.77
N ILE A 37 4.36 -5.70 1.38
CA ILE A 37 4.53 -5.74 2.83
C ILE A 37 5.20 -4.43 3.28
N ASP A 38 4.57 -3.77 4.25
CA ASP A 38 5.12 -2.57 4.87
C ASP A 38 6.22 -2.90 5.89
N TRP A 39 7.04 -1.92 6.24
CA TRP A 39 8.20 -2.10 7.11
C TRP A 39 7.82 -2.22 8.60
N ASN A 40 7.34 -1.12 9.20
CA ASN A 40 6.94 -1.10 10.61
C ASN A 40 5.42 -1.04 10.72
N LEU A 41 4.82 -1.99 11.45
CA LEU A 41 3.37 -1.96 11.70
C LEU A 41 2.94 -0.75 12.54
N ALA A 42 3.76 -0.38 13.52
CA ALA A 42 3.54 0.77 14.36
C ALA A 42 4.86 1.37 14.87
N LEU A 43 4.89 2.67 15.08
CA LEU A 43 5.99 3.42 15.71
C LEU A 43 5.44 4.44 16.70
N ASP A 44 6.31 5.00 17.53
CA ASP A 44 5.96 6.15 18.36
C ASP A 44 5.86 7.46 17.54
N SER A 45 5.45 8.56 18.19
CA SER A 45 5.31 9.88 17.55
C SER A 45 6.64 10.46 17.01
N THR A 46 7.78 9.90 17.43
CA THR A 46 9.11 10.29 16.98
C THR A 46 9.65 9.40 15.86
N GLY A 47 8.90 8.36 15.45
CA GLY A 47 9.33 7.40 14.43
C GLY A 47 10.32 6.35 14.96
N GLY A 48 10.31 6.12 16.28
CA GLY A 48 11.18 5.19 17.00
C GLY A 48 10.42 4.05 17.70
N PRO A 49 11.13 3.27 18.55
CA PRO A 49 12.54 3.41 18.91
C PRO A 49 13.51 2.87 17.82
N ASN A 50 14.55 3.64 17.49
CA ASN A 50 15.58 3.23 16.54
C ASN A 50 16.99 3.45 17.10
N TRP A 51 17.80 2.40 17.16
CA TRP A 51 19.14 2.43 17.78
C TRP A 51 20.16 3.29 17.00
N ALA A 52 19.98 3.43 15.69
CA ALA A 52 20.88 4.17 14.80
C ALA A 52 20.36 5.60 14.51
N GLY A 53 19.27 6.02 15.17
CA GLY A 53 18.63 7.31 14.92
C GLY A 53 17.96 7.43 13.55
N ASN A 54 17.69 6.30 12.87
CA ASN A 54 16.98 6.29 11.59
C ASN A 54 15.47 6.32 11.82
N THR A 55 14.91 7.52 11.99
CA THR A 55 13.48 7.71 12.20
C THR A 55 12.71 7.65 10.88
N VAL A 56 11.60 6.92 10.90
CA VAL A 56 10.77 6.66 9.71
C VAL A 56 9.30 6.77 10.09
N ASP A 57 8.40 6.79 9.10
CA ASP A 57 6.97 6.79 9.37
C ASP A 57 6.40 5.36 9.46
N ALA A 58 5.20 5.22 10.02
CA ALA A 58 4.46 3.96 10.08
C ALA A 58 2.95 4.17 9.89
N PRO A 59 2.19 3.16 9.41
CA PRO A 59 0.75 3.26 9.25
C PRO A 59 0.01 3.56 10.54
N VAL A 60 0.55 3.12 11.67
CA VAL A 60 0.01 3.38 13.00
C VAL A 60 1.05 4.10 13.85
N ILE A 61 0.67 5.25 14.40
CA ILE A 61 1.49 5.98 15.37
C ILE A 61 0.89 5.79 16.75
N ILE A 62 1.69 5.29 17.70
CA ILE A 62 1.26 5.03 19.07
C ILE A 62 1.70 6.20 19.95
N ASN A 63 0.77 6.73 20.73
CA ASN A 63 1.04 7.68 21.80
C ASN A 63 0.83 6.98 23.15
N THR A 64 1.93 6.50 23.72
CA THR A 64 1.94 5.75 24.98
C THR A 64 1.60 6.59 26.20
N GLU A 65 1.80 7.92 26.16
CA GLU A 65 1.48 8.82 27.27
C GLU A 65 -0.03 8.96 27.50
N LYS A 66 -0.81 8.83 26.42
CA LYS A 66 -2.27 9.01 26.43
C LYS A 66 -3.05 7.73 26.15
N ASP A 67 -2.37 6.59 26.04
CA ASP A 67 -2.96 5.29 25.68
C ASP A 67 -3.83 5.36 24.40
N GLU A 68 -3.33 6.05 23.38
CA GLU A 68 -4.05 6.27 22.12
C GLU A 68 -3.15 5.93 20.92
N PHE A 69 -3.77 5.74 19.75
CA PHE A 69 -3.05 5.53 18.51
C PHE A 69 -3.74 6.21 17.33
N TYR A 70 -2.93 6.61 16.35
CA TYR A 70 -3.35 7.33 15.17
C TYR A 70 -3.16 6.45 13.93
N LYS A 71 -4.24 6.22 13.20
CA LYS A 71 -4.20 5.56 11.90
C LYS A 71 -3.85 6.58 10.83
N GLN A 72 -2.67 6.47 10.25
CA GLN A 72 -2.24 7.35 9.17
C GLN A 72 -2.94 7.01 7.84
N PRO A 73 -2.93 7.91 6.85
CA PRO A 73 -3.46 7.63 5.51
C PRO A 73 -2.93 6.31 4.91
N MET A 74 -1.68 5.96 5.15
CA MET A 74 -1.06 4.71 4.68
C MET A 74 -1.80 3.46 5.19
N PHE A 75 -2.31 3.49 6.43
CA PHE A 75 -3.10 2.39 6.99
C PHE A 75 -4.35 2.11 6.16
N TYR A 76 -5.05 3.17 5.74
CA TYR A 76 -6.26 3.03 4.94
C TYR A 76 -5.95 2.55 3.53
N VAL A 77 -4.85 3.02 2.94
CA VAL A 77 -4.36 2.54 1.64
C VAL A 77 -4.11 1.04 1.71
N LEU A 78 -3.30 0.56 2.67
CA LEU A 78 -3.05 -0.87 2.85
C LEU A 78 -4.35 -1.64 3.14
N GLY A 79 -5.28 -1.03 3.87
CA GLY A 79 -6.62 -1.56 4.11
C GLY A 79 -7.44 -1.79 2.83
N HIS A 80 -7.37 -0.88 1.85
CA HIS A 80 -8.08 -1.02 0.58
C HIS A 80 -7.59 -2.23 -0.23
N PHE A 81 -6.31 -2.59 -0.13
CA PHE A 81 -5.79 -3.80 -0.77
C PHE A 81 -6.07 -5.04 0.07
N SER A 82 -5.60 -5.06 1.31
CA SER A 82 -5.65 -6.26 2.17
C SER A 82 -7.07 -6.74 2.49
N LYS A 83 -8.04 -5.82 2.62
CA LYS A 83 -9.42 -6.18 2.96
C LYS A 83 -10.19 -6.76 1.77
N PHE A 84 -9.91 -6.28 0.56
CA PHE A 84 -10.71 -6.58 -0.62
C PHE A 84 -10.00 -7.49 -1.63
N VAL A 85 -8.70 -7.72 -1.47
CA VAL A 85 -7.90 -8.61 -2.34
C VAL A 85 -7.25 -9.69 -1.47
N PRO A 86 -7.98 -10.75 -1.10
CA PRO A 86 -7.42 -11.82 -0.29
C PRO A 86 -6.53 -12.77 -1.12
N ALA A 87 -5.85 -13.66 -0.41
CA ALA A 87 -4.93 -14.62 -1.00
C ALA A 87 -5.59 -15.49 -2.09
N GLY A 88 -4.86 -15.73 -3.18
CA GLY A 88 -5.36 -16.45 -4.35
C GLY A 88 -6.06 -15.57 -5.39
N SER A 89 -6.27 -14.29 -5.10
CA SER A 89 -6.76 -13.34 -6.12
C SER A 89 -5.76 -13.20 -7.27
N VAL A 90 -6.27 -13.10 -8.50
CA VAL A 90 -5.46 -13.00 -9.71
C VAL A 90 -5.58 -11.58 -10.27
N SER A 91 -4.44 -10.90 -10.42
CA SER A 91 -4.39 -9.58 -11.07
C SER A 91 -4.79 -9.69 -12.54
N ILE A 92 -5.64 -8.78 -12.99
CA ILE A 92 -6.07 -8.67 -14.40
C ILE A 92 -5.80 -7.26 -14.93
N PRO A 93 -5.58 -7.11 -16.25
CA PRO A 93 -5.36 -5.79 -16.84
C PRO A 93 -6.55 -4.84 -16.64
N SER A 94 -6.27 -3.61 -16.23
CA SER A 94 -7.23 -2.50 -16.21
C SER A 94 -6.67 -1.29 -16.96
N TRP A 95 -7.54 -0.56 -17.65
CA TRP A 95 -7.15 0.57 -18.50
C TRP A 95 -7.93 1.81 -18.11
N VAL A 96 -7.23 2.94 -18.01
CA VAL A 96 -7.84 4.27 -17.90
C VAL A 96 -7.78 4.97 -19.25
N ARG A 97 -8.70 5.91 -19.50
CA ARG A 97 -8.66 6.68 -20.75
C ARG A 97 -7.37 7.51 -20.81
N LYS A 98 -6.84 7.67 -22.03
CA LYS A 98 -5.56 8.36 -22.29
C LYS A 98 -5.52 9.80 -21.77
N ASP A 99 -6.65 10.50 -21.80
CA ASP A 99 -6.82 11.86 -21.26
C ASP A 99 -6.75 11.93 -19.73
N THR A 100 -6.90 10.80 -19.04
CA THR A 100 -6.77 10.67 -17.57
C THR A 100 -5.51 9.90 -17.15
N ALA A 101 -4.67 9.52 -18.12
CA ALA A 101 -3.45 8.75 -17.86
C ALA A 101 -2.46 9.58 -17.01
N GLY A 102 -2.08 9.03 -15.85
CA GLY A 102 -1.20 9.68 -14.87
C GLY A 102 -1.93 10.40 -13.73
N LEU A 103 -3.24 10.65 -13.87
CA LEU A 103 -4.09 11.22 -12.80
C LEU A 103 -4.84 10.13 -12.04
N LEU A 104 -5.29 9.12 -12.78
CA LEU A 104 -5.96 7.95 -12.24
C LEU A 104 -5.04 6.74 -12.36
N HIS A 105 -4.85 6.05 -11.25
CA HIS A 105 -4.20 4.75 -11.19
C HIS A 105 -5.23 3.68 -10.87
N THR A 106 -5.15 2.54 -11.55
CA THR A 106 -6.08 1.42 -11.34
C THR A 106 -5.33 0.11 -11.15
N ALA A 107 -5.91 -0.77 -10.34
CA ALA A 107 -5.55 -2.18 -10.25
C ALA A 107 -6.82 -3.01 -10.16
N ALA A 108 -6.91 -4.09 -10.94
CA ALA A 108 -8.07 -4.96 -10.96
C ALA A 108 -7.68 -6.41 -10.64
N PHE A 109 -8.56 -7.11 -9.94
CA PHE A 109 -8.32 -8.47 -9.46
C PHE A 109 -9.58 -9.32 -9.62
N ILE A 110 -9.38 -10.60 -9.93
CA ILE A 110 -10.40 -11.63 -9.83
C ILE A 110 -10.19 -12.37 -8.52
N HIS A 111 -11.20 -12.34 -7.66
CA HIS A 111 -11.26 -13.05 -6.40
C HIS A 111 -11.49 -14.56 -6.63
N PRO A 112 -11.02 -15.49 -5.76
CA PRO A 112 -11.22 -16.93 -5.96
C PRO A 112 -12.68 -17.38 -6.06
N ASP A 113 -13.63 -16.59 -5.56
CA ASP A 113 -15.07 -16.83 -5.72
C ASP A 113 -15.67 -16.31 -7.03
N GLY A 114 -14.86 -15.68 -7.88
CA GLY A 114 -15.24 -15.15 -9.20
C GLY A 114 -15.65 -13.68 -9.21
N HIS A 115 -15.68 -12.99 -8.07
CA HIS A 115 -15.96 -11.54 -8.05
C HIS A 115 -14.77 -10.71 -8.56
N ILE A 116 -15.06 -9.56 -9.19
CA ILE A 116 -14.05 -8.62 -9.66
C ILE A 116 -13.95 -7.45 -8.68
N VAL A 117 -12.72 -7.14 -8.27
CA VAL A 117 -12.41 -6.00 -7.41
C VAL A 117 -11.57 -5.01 -8.22
N LEU A 118 -12.04 -3.76 -8.32
CA LEU A 118 -11.32 -2.66 -8.94
C LEU A 118 -10.94 -1.65 -7.87
N GLN A 119 -9.65 -1.37 -7.77
CA GLN A 119 -9.12 -0.28 -6.96
C GLN A 119 -8.76 0.90 -7.84
N LEU A 120 -9.24 2.08 -7.45
CA LEU A 120 -9.04 3.34 -8.15
C LEU A 120 -8.38 4.33 -7.19
N LEU A 121 -7.22 4.83 -7.58
CA LEU A 121 -6.53 5.92 -6.90
C LEU A 121 -6.61 7.17 -7.78
N ASN A 122 -7.25 8.22 -7.26
CA ASN A 122 -7.25 9.54 -7.87
C ASN A 122 -6.19 10.41 -7.21
N LYS A 123 -5.23 10.90 -8.00
CA LYS A 123 -4.15 11.79 -7.53
C LYS A 123 -4.40 13.27 -7.86
N TYR A 124 -5.58 13.62 -8.39
CA TYR A 124 -5.91 15.00 -8.69
C TYR A 124 -6.12 15.77 -7.38
N CYS A 125 -5.22 16.71 -7.08
CA CYS A 125 -5.31 17.68 -5.98
C CYS A 125 -4.94 19.06 -6.52
#